data_AF-A0A8C1W1Z8-F1
#
_entry.id   AF-A0A8C1W1Z8-F1
#
_cell.length_a   1.000
_cell.length_b   1.000
_cell.length_c   1.000
_cell.angle_alpha   90.00
_cell.angle_beta   90.00
_cell.angle_gamma   90.00
#
_symmetry.space_group_name_H-M   'P 1'
#
loop_
_entity.id
_entity.type
_entity.pdbx_description
1 polymer ?
#
loop_
_entity_poly.entity_id
_entity_poly.type
_entity_poly.pdbx_seq_one_letter_code
_entity_poly.pdbx_strand_id
1 'polypeptide(L)'
;LFTGFHSGPKADTSVDQDDEIYKTEENDNIQFEPVVQMPEKVDLVTGEEDEKVLYSQRVKLFRFDTETNQWKERGVGNLKLLKNNQ
;
A
#
# COMPACT_ATOMS: atom_id res chain seq x y z
N LEU A 1 -5.45 -25.13 -7.03
CA LEU A 1 -4.53 -26.15 -7.61
C LEU A 1 -3.12 -25.84 -7.11
N PHE A 2 -2.72 -26.43 -5.98
CA PHE A 2 -1.32 -26.54 -5.59
C PHE A 2 -1.07 -28.04 -5.35
N THR A 3 -0.40 -28.67 -6.29
CA THR A 3 0.22 -30.00 -6.22
C THR A 3 1.67 -29.78 -5.77
N GLY A 4 2.36 -30.54 -4.92
CA GLY A 4 2.13 -31.79 -4.19
C GLY A 4 3.43 -32.09 -3.38
N PHE A 5 3.35 -33.01 -2.42
CA PHE A 5 4.42 -33.44 -1.49
C PHE A 5 5.55 -34.27 -2.14
N HIS A 6 6.80 -34.17 -1.66
CA HIS A 6 7.55 -35.23 -0.92
C HIS A 6 9.06 -34.94 -0.75
N SER A 7 9.59 -35.49 0.34
CA SER A 7 10.90 -35.38 1.00
C SER A 7 12.08 -36.13 0.37
N GLY A 8 13.31 -35.63 0.61
CA GLY A 8 14.61 -36.33 0.49
C GLY A 8 15.65 -35.77 1.48
N PRO A 9 16.71 -36.52 1.86
CA PRO A 9 17.24 -36.57 3.24
C PRO A 9 18.39 -35.60 3.58
N LYS A 10 18.59 -35.44 4.90
CA LYS A 10 19.55 -34.59 5.61
C LYS A 10 21.00 -35.09 5.55
N ALA A 11 21.97 -34.19 5.72
CA ALA A 11 23.28 -34.52 6.29
C ALA A 11 23.81 -33.35 7.13
N ASP A 12 24.13 -33.67 8.38
CA ASP A 12 24.60 -32.81 9.46
C ASP A 12 25.89 -32.05 9.14
N THR A 13 25.98 -30.81 9.65
CA THR A 13 27.24 -30.28 10.16
C THR A 13 26.92 -29.50 11.42
N SER A 14 27.28 -30.13 12.54
CA SER A 14 27.42 -29.53 13.86
C SER A 14 28.45 -28.40 13.84
N VAL A 15 28.04 -27.19 14.17
CA VAL A 15 28.93 -26.24 14.84
C VAL A 15 28.09 -25.41 15.81
N ASP A 16 28.50 -25.51 17.06
CA ASP A 16 27.93 -24.87 18.24
C ASP A 16 27.82 -23.35 18.13
N GLN A 17 26.79 -22.83 18.81
CA GLN A 17 26.84 -21.58 19.57
C GLN A 17 26.73 -20.28 18.76
N ASP A 18 25.54 -20.01 18.20
CA ASP A 18 25.14 -18.65 17.82
C ASP A 18 23.61 -18.42 17.89
N ASP A 19 22.91 -19.21 18.71
CA ASP A 19 21.45 -19.15 18.87
C ASP A 19 20.97 -18.07 19.88
N GLU A 20 21.86 -17.22 20.40
CA GLU A 20 21.50 -16.11 21.31
C GLU A 20 21.30 -14.76 20.60
N ILE A 21 21.46 -14.66 19.28
CA ILE A 21 21.26 -13.38 18.56
C ILE A 21 19.77 -13.11 18.24
N TYR A 22 18.91 -14.14 18.36
CA TYR A 22 17.47 -14.04 18.08
C TYR A 22 16.60 -14.15 19.34
N LYS A 23 17.13 -13.76 20.51
CA LYS A 23 16.26 -13.45 21.65
C LYS A 23 15.53 -12.14 21.38
N THR A 24 14.41 -12.21 20.69
CA THR A 24 13.41 -11.13 20.63
C THR A 24 12.62 -11.08 21.95
N GLU A 25 13.35 -11.02 23.07
CA GLU A 25 12.77 -10.94 24.41
C GLU A 25 12.48 -9.46 24.75
N GLU A 26 11.19 -9.16 24.92
CA GLU A 26 10.61 -7.99 25.61
C GLU A 26 10.71 -6.58 24.98
N ASN A 27 11.30 -6.38 23.79
CA ASN A 27 11.54 -5.01 23.26
C ASN A 27 10.91 -4.66 21.90
N ASP A 28 9.91 -5.39 21.40
CA ASP A 28 9.22 -5.05 20.14
C ASP A 28 8.22 -3.87 20.27
N ASN A 29 8.01 -3.35 21.48
CA ASN A 29 7.08 -2.26 21.73
C ASN A 29 7.79 -0.89 21.81
N ILE A 30 8.58 -0.56 20.78
CA ILE A 30 9.21 0.75 20.65
C ILE A 30 8.12 1.81 20.47
N GLN A 31 7.93 2.65 21.49
CA GLN A 31 6.99 3.77 21.48
C GLN A 31 7.74 5.07 21.16
N PHE A 32 7.18 5.87 20.27
CA PHE A 32 7.70 7.18 19.92
C PHE A 32 6.75 8.25 20.45
N GLU A 33 7.32 9.26 21.11
CA GLU A 33 6.56 10.45 21.49
C GLU A 33 6.19 11.26 20.24
N PRO A 34 4.92 11.66 20.06
CA PRO A 34 4.52 12.49 18.93
C PRO A 34 5.26 13.83 18.94
N VAL A 35 5.94 14.16 17.84
CA VAL A 35 6.60 15.48 17.67
C VAL A 35 5.60 16.63 17.54
N VAL A 36 4.35 16.31 17.18
CA VAL A 36 3.24 17.25 17.04
C VAL A 36 1.97 16.62 17.58
N GLN A 37 1.10 17.45 18.18
CA GLN A 37 -0.22 16.99 18.60
C GLN A 37 -1.08 16.70 17.37
N MET A 38 -1.88 15.65 17.46
CA MET A 38 -2.86 15.33 16.43
C MET A 38 -3.86 16.49 16.33
N PRO A 39 -4.07 17.07 15.14
CA PRO A 39 -5.08 18.10 14.95
C PRO A 39 -6.48 17.59 15.30
N GLU A 40 -7.39 18.52 15.57
CA GLU A 40 -8.80 18.18 15.69
C GLU A 40 -9.32 17.54 14.40
N LYS A 41 -10.24 16.60 14.57
CA LYS A 41 -10.90 15.98 13.43
C LYS A 41 -11.73 17.02 12.70
N VAL A 42 -11.53 17.13 11.39
CA VAL A 42 -12.31 18.00 10.51
C VAL A 42 -13.27 17.17 9.66
N ASP A 43 -14.35 17.80 9.22
CA ASP A 43 -15.27 17.23 8.25
C ASP A 43 -14.59 17.11 6.88
N LEU A 44 -14.79 15.97 6.22
CA LEU A 44 -14.20 15.71 4.91
C LEU A 44 -15.08 16.33 3.83
N VAL A 45 -14.54 17.33 3.14
CA VAL A 45 -15.15 17.95 1.96
C VAL A 45 -14.37 17.48 0.73
N THR A 46 -15.03 16.79 -0.20
CA THR A 46 -14.42 16.26 -1.42
C THR A 46 -14.46 17.25 -2.56
N GLY A 47 -15.35 18.25 -2.50
CA GLY A 47 -15.61 19.20 -3.59
C GLY A 47 -16.50 18.65 -4.71
N GLU A 48 -17.15 17.50 -4.47
CA GLU A 48 -18.03 16.81 -5.43
C GLU A 48 -19.48 16.76 -4.91
N GLU A 49 -19.80 17.46 -3.82
CA GLU A 49 -21.07 17.36 -3.09
C GLU A 49 -22.27 17.85 -3.91
N ASP A 50 -22.05 18.84 -4.78
CA ASP A 50 -23.07 19.44 -5.65
C ASP A 50 -23.12 18.81 -7.06
N GLU A 51 -22.57 17.60 -7.21
CA GLU A 51 -22.49 16.91 -8.50
C GLU A 51 -23.14 15.53 -8.48
N LYS A 52 -23.72 15.15 -9.63
CA LYS A 52 -24.27 13.82 -9.86
C LYS A 52 -23.28 12.93 -10.61
N VAL A 53 -22.96 11.78 -10.04
CA VAL A 53 -22.17 10.74 -10.72
C VAL A 53 -22.99 10.13 -11.84
N LEU A 54 -22.54 10.31 -13.08
CA LEU A 54 -23.13 9.68 -14.27
C LEU A 54 -22.46 8.34 -14.61
N TYR A 55 -21.18 8.20 -14.28
CA TYR A 55 -20.39 6.99 -14.53
C TYR A 55 -19.27 6.90 -13.50
N SER A 56 -18.93 5.68 -13.07
CA SER A 56 -17.80 5.43 -12.16
C SER A 56 -17.20 4.05 -12.44
N GLN A 57 -15.90 3.98 -12.72
CA GLN A 57 -15.21 2.72 -13.00
C GLN A 57 -13.75 2.76 -12.53
N ARG A 58 -13.25 1.63 -12.02
CA ARG A 58 -11.83 1.46 -11.68
C ARG A 58 -11.00 1.41 -12.96
N VAL A 59 -10.00 2.29 -13.07
CA VAL A 59 -9.11 2.41 -14.24
C VAL A 59 -7.66 2.63 -13.83
N LYS A 60 -6.74 2.46 -14.78
CA LYS A 60 -5.35 2.95 -14.71
C LYS A 60 -5.18 4.09 -15.71
N LEU A 61 -4.80 5.28 -15.23
CA LEU A 61 -4.61 6.48 -16.04
C LEU A 61 -3.13 6.63 -16.43
N PHE A 62 -2.88 6.95 -17.70
CA PHE A 62 -1.55 7.26 -18.21
C PHE A 62 -1.49 8.71 -18.71
N ARG A 63 -0.34 9.37 -18.54
CA ARG A 63 -0.01 10.68 -19.12
C ARG A 63 1.13 10.49 -20.12
N PHE A 64 1.00 11.10 -21.29
CA PHE A 64 2.10 11.12 -22.25
C PHE A 64 3.12 12.19 -21.85
N ASP A 65 4.39 11.79 -21.78
CA ASP A 65 5.52 12.67 -21.57
C ASP A 65 6.15 13.03 -22.92
N THR A 66 6.05 14.31 -23.29
CA THR A 66 6.51 14.82 -24.59
C THR A 66 8.02 14.96 -24.68
N GLU A 67 8.73 15.08 -23.55
CA GLU A 67 10.20 15.20 -23.55
C GLU A 67 10.84 13.83 -23.84
N THR A 68 10.31 12.78 -23.22
CA THR A 68 10.80 11.41 -23.39
C THR A 68 10.05 10.60 -24.43
N ASN A 69 8.97 11.15 -25.02
CA ASN A 69 8.05 10.48 -25.96
C ASN A 69 7.52 9.13 -25.43
N GLN A 70 7.07 9.10 -24.18
CA GLN A 70 6.65 7.86 -23.51
C GLN A 70 5.39 8.05 -22.68
N TRP A 71 4.57 7.01 -22.57
CA TRP A 71 3.45 6.96 -21.63
C TRP A 71 3.95 6.62 -20.22
N LYS A 72 3.61 7.47 -19.24
CA LYS A 72 3.91 7.26 -17.82
C LYS A 72 2.62 7.02 -17.05
N GLU A 73 2.64 6.07 -16.12
CA GLU A 73 1.50 5.83 -15.23
C GLU A 73 1.26 7.07 -14.35
N ARG A 74 0.02 7.55 -14.29
CA ARG A 74 -0.38 8.68 -13.46
C ARG A 74 -1.05 8.23 -12.16
N GLY A 75 -1.81 7.14 -12.21
CA GLY A 75 -2.44 6.54 -11.03
C GLY A 75 -3.48 5.49 -11.37
N VAL A 76 -3.84 4.68 -10.38
CA VAL A 76 -4.91 3.69 -10.45
C VAL A 76 -6.05 4.13 -9.52
N GLY A 77 -7.20 4.43 -10.09
CA GLY A 77 -8.27 5.22 -9.45
C GLY A 77 -9.65 4.81 -9.92
N ASN A 78 -10.70 5.29 -9.24
CA ASN A 78 -12.03 5.30 -9.84
C ASN A 78 -12.15 6.58 -10.68
N LEU A 79 -12.29 6.42 -11.99
CA LEU A 79 -12.65 7.52 -12.87
C LEU A 79 -14.15 7.78 -12.72
N LYS A 80 -14.53 9.04 -12.53
CA LYS A 80 -15.93 9.47 -12.46
C LYS A 80 -16.23 10.43 -13.61
N LEU A 81 -17.43 10.33 -14.17
CA LEU A 81 -18.02 11.41 -14.95
C LEU A 81 -19.08 12.07 -14.08
N LEU A 82 -18.88 13.35 -13.77
CA LEU A 82 -19.72 14.11 -12.86
C LEU A 82 -20.52 15.15 -13.67
N LYS A 83 -21.79 15.34 -13.30
CA LYS A 83 -22.64 16.40 -13.84
C LYS A 83 -22.95 17.37 -12.71
N ASN A 84 -22.60 18.64 -12.90
CA ASN A 84 -22.99 19.70 -11.98
C ASN A 84 -24.53 19.82 -11.91
N ASN A 85 -25.06 20.02 -10.70
CA ASN A 85 -26.50 20.06 -10.45
C ASN A 85 -27.15 21.45 -10.70
N GLN A 86 -26.37 22.49 -11.00
CA GLN A 86 -26.87 23.84 -11.34
C GLN A 86 -27.25 23.97 -12.81
#